data_AF-A0A3L8ACC1-F1
#
_entry.id   AF-A0A3L8ACC1-F1
#
_cell.length_a   1.000
_cell.length_b   1.000
_cell.length_c   1.000
_cell.angle_alpha   90.00
_cell.angle_beta   90.00
_cell.angle_gamma   90.00
#
_symmetry.space_group_name_H-M   'P 1'
#
loop_
_entity.id
_entity.type
_entity.pdbx_description
1 polymer ?
#
loop_
_entity_poly.entity_id
_entity_poly.type
_entity_poly.pdbx_seq_one_letter_code
_entity_poly.pdbx_strand_id
1 'polypeptide(L)'
;MASCGFYRGFFYLKRQVVKKDGTVPVMGRITVDGSQTQFSCKLTVDPKLWDTKGGRVTGRSTAALETNRMLDKMRVRINRHYQEIMERDNFVTAEKVKNAFLGLEHRYHTLMQVFRQHNEDYEKQVEAGMKAKGTLLKYRTVYKHMQEFLDIRYHVKDIALKELTPAFISDFEMFLRTDKHCCTNTVWLYVCPLRTMVFIAINNEWLTRDPFREYEIKKEETTRSFLTKDEIRLLMEGKLKNAKQELYRDLYLFCAFTGLSFADMRNLTEENIRTYFDEHEWININRQKTGVVSNIRLLDIANRIIGKYRGLCGDGRIFPVPHYNTCLAGIRAVAKRCGITKHITWHQSRHTAATTIFLSNGVPIETVSSMLGHKSIKTTQIYAKITKEKLNQDMENLAARLNGVEEFAGCTI
;
A
#
# COMPACT_ATOMS: atom_id res chain seq x y z
N MET A 1 16.34 -10.70 38.66
CA MET A 1 16.45 -9.30 39.13
C MET A 1 17.26 -8.55 38.11
N ALA A 2 16.64 -7.75 37.24
CA ALA A 2 17.37 -6.92 36.30
C ALA A 2 18.18 -5.88 37.09
N SER A 3 19.48 -5.77 36.78
CA SER A 3 20.37 -4.78 37.37
C SER A 3 19.79 -3.39 37.14
N CYS A 4 19.35 -2.73 38.21
CA CYS A 4 18.91 -1.34 38.19
C CYS A 4 20.10 -0.48 37.75
N GLY A 5 20.08 0.01 36.51
CA GLY A 5 21.16 0.83 35.94
C GLY A 5 21.43 2.05 36.82
N PHE A 6 22.70 2.39 37.03
CA PHE A 6 23.07 3.45 37.97
C PHE A 6 22.97 4.82 37.28
N TYR A 7 21.93 5.60 37.60
CA TYR A 7 21.79 6.98 37.15
C TYR A 7 22.47 7.95 38.12
N ARG A 8 23.30 8.86 37.60
CA ARG A 8 23.85 9.98 38.40
C ARG A 8 23.80 11.29 37.62
N GLY A 9 22.85 12.15 37.98
CA GLY A 9 22.79 13.53 37.52
C GLY A 9 23.66 14.47 38.35
N PHE A 10 24.52 15.24 37.69
CA PHE A 10 25.46 16.19 38.31
C PHE A 10 25.44 17.55 37.64
N PHE A 11 25.63 18.61 38.44
CA PHE A 11 25.85 19.97 37.95
C PHE A 11 27.27 20.42 38.24
N TYR A 12 27.88 21.15 37.32
CA TYR A 12 29.25 21.69 37.46
C TYR A 12 29.43 22.97 36.66
N LEU A 13 30.49 23.73 36.96
CA LEU A 13 30.80 24.98 36.25
C LEU A 13 31.73 24.75 35.07
N LYS A 14 31.40 25.36 33.93
CA LYS A 14 32.32 25.44 32.78
C LYS A 14 33.31 26.59 32.96
N ARG A 15 34.22 26.47 33.94
CA ARG A 15 35.15 27.53 34.38
C ARG A 15 36.00 28.15 33.27
N GLN A 16 36.20 27.45 32.17
CA GLN A 16 36.92 27.94 30.98
C GLN A 16 36.14 28.99 30.17
N VAL A 17 34.85 29.21 30.47
CA VAL A 17 33.99 30.19 29.79
C VAL A 17 33.49 31.19 30.82
N VAL A 18 34.22 32.29 30.99
CA VAL A 18 33.86 33.40 31.87
C VAL A 18 33.14 34.46 31.05
N LYS A 19 31.95 34.88 31.48
CA LYS A 19 31.20 35.96 30.84
C LYS A 19 31.80 37.32 31.21
N LYS A 20 31.42 38.36 30.46
CA LYS A 20 31.86 39.76 30.70
C LYS A 20 31.51 40.26 32.11
N ASP A 21 30.48 39.70 32.74
CA ASP A 21 30.03 40.00 34.10
C ASP A 21 30.76 39.18 35.20
N GLY A 22 31.78 38.39 34.83
CA GLY A 22 32.54 37.55 35.77
C GLY A 22 31.86 36.23 36.16
N THR A 23 30.64 35.97 35.68
CA THR A 23 29.91 34.73 35.97
C THR A 23 30.29 33.60 35.01
N VAL A 24 30.04 32.36 35.44
CA VAL A 24 30.36 31.15 34.67
C VAL A 24 29.10 30.30 34.42
N PRO A 25 28.92 29.71 33.22
CA PRO A 25 27.82 28.80 32.92
C PRO A 25 27.79 27.55 33.79
N VAL A 26 26.60 27.22 34.27
CA VAL A 26 26.29 25.93 34.91
C VAL A 26 25.95 24.92 33.82
N MET A 27 26.62 23.77 33.88
CA MET A 27 26.42 22.63 33.00
C MET A 27 25.83 21.47 33.78
N GLY A 28 24.95 20.71 33.13
CA GLY A 28 24.46 19.43 33.62
C GLY A 28 25.18 18.27 32.94
N ARG A 29 25.40 17.20 33.69
CA ARG A 29 25.94 15.92 33.23
C ARG A 29 24.98 14.81 33.61
N ILE A 30 24.66 13.95 32.65
CA ILE A 30 23.87 12.74 32.84
C ILE A 30 24.81 11.55 32.61
N THR A 31 24.89 10.66 33.59
CA THR A 31 25.61 9.39 33.49
C THR A 31 24.63 8.24 33.63
N VAL A 32 24.66 7.30 32.67
CA VAL A 32 23.89 6.05 32.67
C VAL A 32 24.83 4.92 32.24
N ASP A 33 25.00 3.90 33.07
CA ASP A 33 25.81 2.70 32.81
C ASP A 33 27.19 2.98 32.21
N GLY A 34 27.89 3.97 32.78
CA GLY A 34 29.23 4.39 32.36
C GLY A 34 29.28 5.38 31.20
N SER A 35 28.22 5.50 30.41
CA SER A 35 28.09 6.50 29.34
C SER A 35 27.70 7.86 29.91
N GLN A 36 28.33 8.94 29.42
CA GLN A 36 28.11 10.31 29.91
C GLN A 36 27.75 11.26 28.78
N THR A 37 26.77 12.14 29.03
CA THR A 37 26.45 13.27 28.13
C THR A 37 26.29 14.57 28.92
N GLN A 38 26.47 15.69 28.26
CA GLN A 38 26.47 17.03 28.86
C GLN A 38 25.44 17.94 28.18
N PHE A 39 24.86 18.86 28.94
CA PHE A 39 23.94 19.88 28.44
C PHE A 39 24.09 21.19 29.23
N SER A 40 23.71 22.32 28.62
CA SER A 40 23.72 23.61 29.31
C SER A 40 22.46 23.78 30.16
N CYS A 41 22.60 24.20 31.41
CA CYS A 41 21.46 24.56 32.26
C CYS A 41 20.89 25.94 31.93
N LYS A 42 21.53 26.71 31.04
CA LYS A 42 21.17 28.12 30.74
C LYS A 42 21.18 29.04 31.98
N LEU A 43 21.95 28.66 33.00
CA LEU A 43 22.18 29.44 34.23
C LEU A 43 23.64 29.88 34.30
N THR A 44 23.90 31.00 34.96
CA THR A 44 25.25 31.47 35.27
C THR A 44 25.38 31.85 36.73
N VAL A 45 26.54 31.57 37.31
CA VAL A 45 26.80 31.80 38.74
C VAL A 45 28.21 32.33 38.96
N ASP A 46 28.43 33.03 40.08
CA ASP A 46 29.77 33.36 40.55
C ASP A 46 30.51 32.08 40.97
N PRO A 47 31.69 31.79 40.38
CA PRO A 47 32.49 30.62 40.76
C PRO A 47 32.87 30.52 42.22
N LYS A 48 32.93 31.64 42.97
CA LYS A 48 33.24 31.67 44.41
C LYS A 48 32.10 31.14 45.27
N LEU A 49 30.87 31.27 44.78
CA LEU A 49 29.65 30.85 45.46
C LEU A 49 29.23 29.43 45.05
N TRP A 50 30.11 28.62 44.46
CA TRP A 50 29.77 27.28 44.00
C TRP A 50 30.37 26.19 44.88
N ASP A 51 29.52 25.35 45.48
CA ASP A 51 29.95 24.13 46.12
C ASP A 51 30.18 23.03 45.07
N THR A 52 31.44 22.67 44.89
CA THR A 52 31.87 21.66 43.91
C THR A 52 31.43 20.25 44.32
N LYS A 53 31.33 19.95 45.63
CA LYS A 53 30.91 18.63 46.11
C LYS A 53 29.39 18.47 46.00
N GLY A 54 28.64 19.48 46.41
CA GLY A 54 27.17 19.49 46.33
C GLY A 54 26.61 19.74 44.94
N GLY A 55 27.37 20.38 44.05
CA GLY A 55 26.91 20.78 42.72
C GLY A 55 25.83 21.86 42.78
N ARG A 56 25.98 22.82 43.69
CA ARG A 56 24.97 23.83 44.05
C ARG A 56 25.62 25.17 44.42
N VAL A 57 24.81 26.23 44.43
CA VAL A 57 25.25 27.56 44.88
C VAL A 57 25.20 27.63 46.41
N THR A 58 26.25 28.16 47.04
CA THR A 58 26.35 28.42 48.49
C THR A 58 25.76 29.79 48.85
N GLY A 59 25.38 29.95 50.12
CA GLY A 59 24.80 31.19 50.64
C GLY A 59 23.27 31.19 50.65
N ARG A 60 22.70 32.26 51.22
CA ARG A 60 21.25 32.44 51.46
C ARG A 60 20.63 33.58 50.66
N SER A 61 21.35 34.13 49.67
CA SER A 61 20.79 35.17 48.82
C SER A 61 19.59 34.64 48.01
N THR A 62 18.66 35.52 47.68
CA THR A 62 17.49 35.19 46.84
C THR A 62 17.92 34.55 45.52
N ALA A 63 18.94 35.09 44.86
CA ALA A 63 19.51 34.56 43.63
C ALA A 63 20.12 33.15 43.80
N ALA A 64 20.81 32.87 44.90
CA ALA A 64 21.36 31.54 45.19
C ALA A 64 20.25 30.51 45.43
N LEU A 65 19.22 30.87 46.19
CA LEU A 65 18.05 30.02 46.45
C LEU A 65 17.26 29.72 45.18
N GLU A 66 17.06 30.72 44.32
CA GLU A 66 16.35 30.55 43.05
C GLU A 66 17.13 29.68 42.06
N THR A 67 18.43 29.90 41.92
CA THR A 67 19.30 29.06 41.09
C THR A 67 19.23 27.61 41.53
N ASN A 68 19.35 27.36 42.84
CA ASN A 68 19.26 26.02 43.42
C ASN A 68 17.89 25.37 43.19
N ARG A 69 16.78 26.12 43.32
CA ARG A 69 15.44 25.63 42.98
C ARG A 69 15.30 25.24 41.51
N MET A 70 15.89 26.00 40.59
CA MET A 70 15.88 25.67 39.16
C MET A 70 16.68 24.38 38.88
N LEU A 71 17.85 24.22 39.51
CA LEU A 71 18.64 22.99 39.40
C LEU A 71 17.89 21.76 39.95
N ASP A 72 17.16 21.91 41.06
CA ASP A 72 16.31 20.84 41.61
C ASP A 72 15.19 20.45 40.65
N LYS A 73 14.48 21.43 40.08
CA LYS A 73 13.44 21.18 39.07
C LYS A 73 14.00 20.43 37.86
N MET A 74 15.20 20.80 37.39
CA MET A 74 15.86 20.07 36.30
C MET A 74 16.16 18.63 36.70
N ARG A 75 16.69 18.41 37.90
CA ARG A 75 17.01 17.06 38.40
C ARG A 75 15.78 16.16 38.46
N VAL A 76 14.66 16.66 38.99
CA VAL A 76 13.39 15.92 39.05
C VAL A 76 12.90 15.58 37.64
N ARG A 77 12.95 16.53 36.69
CA ARG A 77 12.54 16.29 35.30
C ARG A 77 13.40 15.24 34.60
N ILE A 78 14.72 15.28 34.79
CA ILE A 78 15.65 14.29 34.20
C ILE A 78 15.37 12.90 34.79
N ASN A 79 15.16 12.79 36.10
CA ASN A 79 14.79 11.54 36.75
C ASN A 79 13.48 10.96 36.19
N ARG A 80 12.46 11.81 36.00
CA ARG A 80 11.18 11.37 35.41
C ARG A 80 11.38 10.78 34.02
N HIS A 81 12.11 11.46 33.13
CA HIS A 81 12.40 10.95 31.79
C HIS A 81 13.22 9.65 31.82
N TYR A 82 14.18 9.52 32.74
CA TYR A 82 14.91 8.26 32.91
C TYR A 82 13.98 7.10 33.24
N GLN A 83 13.03 7.28 34.18
CA GLN A 83 12.08 6.24 34.56
C GLN A 83 11.12 5.90 33.42
N GLU A 84 10.55 6.91 32.76
CA GLU A 84 9.66 6.74 31.59
C GLU A 84 10.34 5.92 30.48
N ILE A 85 11.61 6.20 30.17
CA ILE A 85 12.37 5.47 29.13
C ILE A 85 12.71 4.06 29.60
N MET A 86 13.05 3.86 30.88
CA MET A 86 13.37 2.53 31.42
C MET A 86 12.14 1.61 31.38
N GLU A 87 10.97 2.14 31.74
CA GLU A 87 9.69 1.42 31.67
C GLU A 87 9.28 1.10 30.23
N ARG A 88 9.52 2.01 29.28
CA ARG A 88 9.15 1.83 27.87
C ARG A 88 10.11 0.91 27.10
N ASP A 89 11.42 1.16 27.19
CA ASP A 89 12.41 0.60 26.26
C ASP A 89 13.23 -0.56 26.85
N ASN A 90 13.05 -0.91 28.14
CA ASN A 90 13.88 -1.88 28.90
C ASN A 90 15.39 -1.58 28.94
N PHE A 91 15.88 -0.54 28.25
CA PHE A 91 17.25 -0.05 28.29
C PHE A 91 17.30 1.47 28.12
N VAL A 92 18.18 2.13 28.88
CA VAL A 92 18.33 3.59 28.89
C VAL A 92 19.77 3.97 28.57
N THR A 93 19.97 5.00 27.76
CA THR A 93 21.29 5.61 27.54
C THR A 93 21.29 7.06 27.99
N ALA A 94 22.46 7.60 28.35
CA ALA A 94 22.59 8.98 28.79
C ALA A 94 22.09 9.98 27.72
N GLU A 95 22.33 9.69 26.43
CA GLU A 95 21.88 10.51 25.31
C GLU A 95 20.35 10.48 25.13
N LYS A 96 19.69 9.32 25.30
CA LYS A 96 18.21 9.22 25.28
C LYS A 96 17.59 10.13 26.34
N VAL A 97 18.07 10.05 27.57
CA VAL A 97 17.55 10.87 28.70
C VAL A 97 17.79 12.36 28.45
N LYS A 98 18.97 12.76 27.95
CA LYS A 98 19.26 14.15 27.59
C LYS A 98 18.31 14.63 26.48
N ASN A 99 18.10 13.82 25.45
CA ASN A 99 17.22 14.18 24.34
C ASN A 99 15.76 14.31 24.80
N ALA A 100 15.29 13.45 25.70
CA ALA A 100 13.98 13.57 26.32
C ALA A 100 13.86 14.87 27.13
N PHE A 101 14.83 15.13 28.01
CA PHE A 101 14.86 16.32 28.87
C PHE A 101 14.90 17.64 28.10
N LEU A 102 15.69 17.70 27.03
CA LEU A 102 15.78 18.87 26.15
C LEU A 102 14.57 19.02 25.21
N GLY A 103 13.62 18.07 25.22
CA GLY A 103 12.48 18.04 24.31
C GLY A 103 12.85 17.69 22.87
N LEU A 104 14.05 17.13 22.66
CA LEU A 104 14.55 16.71 21.36
C LEU A 104 13.91 15.40 20.90
N GLU A 105 13.49 14.50 21.81
CA GLU A 105 12.77 13.26 21.47
C GLU A 105 11.55 13.49 20.55
N HIS A 106 10.89 14.63 20.68
CA HIS A 106 9.66 14.95 19.94
C HIS A 106 9.93 15.49 18.52
N ARG A 107 11.19 15.81 18.19
CA ARG A 107 11.59 16.35 16.88
C ARG A 107 12.22 15.29 15.96
N TYR A 108 12.38 14.04 16.41
CA TYR A 108 13.08 13.01 15.62
C TYR A 108 12.19 12.20 14.68
N HIS A 109 10.87 12.22 14.84
CA HIS A 109 9.99 11.46 13.97
C HIS A 109 9.06 12.40 13.20
N THR A 110 9.41 12.58 11.93
CA THR A 110 8.66 13.38 10.98
C THR A 110 7.97 12.49 9.96
N LEU A 111 6.91 13.00 9.34
CA LEU A 111 6.12 12.23 8.38
C LEU A 111 6.98 11.77 7.18
N MET A 112 7.80 12.66 6.61
CA MET A 112 8.59 12.30 5.42
C MET A 112 9.71 11.31 5.76
N GLN A 113 10.25 11.33 6.98
CA GLN A 113 11.23 10.34 7.43
C GLN A 113 10.59 8.94 7.53
N VAL A 114 9.42 8.82 8.18
CA VAL A 114 8.69 7.54 8.25
C VAL A 114 8.38 7.03 6.84
N PHE A 115 7.94 7.94 5.97
CA PHE A 115 7.57 7.59 4.61
C PHE A 115 8.76 7.15 3.76
N ARG A 116 9.91 7.79 3.92
CA ARG A 116 11.16 7.41 3.26
C ARG A 116 11.62 6.03 3.71
N GLN A 117 11.71 5.80 5.02
CA GLN A 117 12.13 4.51 5.58
C GLN A 117 11.23 3.37 5.09
N HIS A 118 9.91 3.57 5.13
CA HIS A 118 8.96 2.59 4.59
C HIS A 118 9.24 2.28 3.11
N ASN A 119 9.51 3.29 2.28
CA ASN A 119 9.77 3.08 0.86
C ASN A 119 11.07 2.32 0.59
N GLU A 120 12.13 2.60 1.36
CA GLU A 120 13.41 1.89 1.28
C GLU A 120 13.26 0.41 1.68
N ASP A 121 12.54 0.13 2.76
CA ASP A 121 12.30 -1.25 3.19
C ASP A 121 11.36 -1.99 2.25
N TYR A 122 10.34 -1.31 1.71
CA TYR A 122 9.47 -1.88 0.68
C TYR A 122 10.24 -2.19 -0.61
N GLU A 123 11.23 -1.37 -0.98
CA GLU A 123 12.10 -1.63 -2.13
C GLU A 123 12.94 -2.89 -1.93
N LYS A 124 13.60 -3.06 -0.78
CA LYS A 124 14.31 -4.30 -0.44
C LYS A 124 13.39 -5.52 -0.51
N GLN A 125 12.14 -5.40 -0.07
CA GLN A 125 11.15 -6.47 -0.16
C GLN A 125 10.74 -6.78 -1.61
N VAL A 126 10.74 -5.79 -2.51
CA VAL A 126 10.51 -6.00 -3.95
C VAL A 126 11.70 -6.71 -4.59
N GLU A 127 12.92 -6.29 -4.27
CA GLU A 127 14.16 -6.91 -4.75
C GLU A 127 14.28 -8.37 -4.30
N ALA A 128 13.85 -8.67 -3.07
CA ALA A 128 13.74 -10.03 -2.54
C ALA A 128 12.52 -10.82 -3.06
N GLY A 129 11.73 -10.27 -3.99
CA GLY A 129 10.57 -10.94 -4.58
C GLY A 129 9.34 -11.09 -3.67
N MET A 130 9.35 -10.52 -2.47
CA MET A 130 8.26 -10.62 -1.48
C MET A 130 7.08 -9.68 -1.78
N LYS A 131 7.33 -8.58 -2.50
CA LYS A 131 6.33 -7.54 -2.78
C LYS A 131 6.32 -7.13 -4.25
N ALA A 132 5.17 -6.63 -4.69
CA ALA A 132 4.98 -6.19 -6.07
C ALA A 132 5.57 -4.78 -6.31
N LYS A 133 6.37 -4.63 -7.38
CA LYS A 133 6.94 -3.35 -7.85
C LYS A 133 5.90 -2.26 -8.10
N GLY A 134 4.71 -2.63 -8.61
CA GLY A 134 3.62 -1.68 -8.84
C GLY A 134 3.12 -0.99 -7.56
N THR A 135 3.15 -1.69 -6.43
CA THR A 135 2.77 -1.10 -5.14
C THR A 135 3.84 -0.13 -4.64
N LEU A 136 5.13 -0.43 -4.83
CA LEU A 136 6.23 0.48 -4.51
C LEU A 136 6.12 1.79 -5.31
N LEU A 137 5.83 1.70 -6.61
CA LEU A 137 5.64 2.89 -7.46
C LEU A 137 4.53 3.78 -6.92
N LYS A 138 3.40 3.20 -6.48
CA LYS A 138 2.32 3.95 -5.84
C LYS A 138 2.81 4.69 -4.58
N TYR A 139 3.54 4.01 -3.70
CA TYR A 139 4.09 4.64 -2.49
C TYR A 139 5.06 5.79 -2.84
N ARG A 140 5.92 5.62 -3.85
CA ARG A 140 6.82 6.67 -4.35
C ARG A 140 6.06 7.86 -4.93
N THR A 141 4.98 7.61 -5.67
CA THR A 141 4.12 8.69 -6.20
C THR A 141 3.50 9.49 -5.07
N VAL A 142 2.91 8.83 -4.07
CA VAL A 142 2.30 9.54 -2.93
C VAL A 142 3.36 10.26 -2.09
N TYR A 143 4.55 9.69 -1.92
CA TYR A 143 5.67 10.37 -1.26
C TYR A 143 5.99 11.71 -1.95
N LYS A 144 6.10 11.73 -3.29
CA LYS A 144 6.32 12.98 -4.05
C LYS A 144 5.17 13.97 -3.89
N HIS A 145 3.93 13.51 -3.99
CA HIS A 145 2.77 14.37 -3.76
C HIS A 145 2.73 14.94 -2.35
N MET A 146 3.16 14.18 -1.35
CA MET A 146 3.28 14.67 0.04
C MET A 146 4.36 15.75 0.15
N GLN A 147 5.52 15.59 -0.50
CA GLN A 147 6.55 16.62 -0.51
C GLN A 147 6.03 17.93 -1.11
N GLU A 148 5.37 17.85 -2.27
CA GLU A 148 4.82 19.02 -2.95
C GLU A 148 3.70 19.67 -2.13
N PHE A 149 2.84 18.87 -1.50
CA PHE A 149 1.80 19.37 -0.60
C PHE A 149 2.38 20.14 0.59
N LEU A 150 3.40 19.59 1.25
CA LEU A 150 4.04 20.24 2.40
C LEU A 150 4.71 21.56 2.00
N ASP A 151 5.34 21.61 0.83
CA ASP A 151 5.99 22.81 0.30
C ASP A 151 4.97 23.91 -0.05
N ILE A 152 3.88 23.54 -0.74
CA ILE A 152 2.85 24.49 -1.19
C ILE A 152 2.00 25.00 -0.02
N ARG A 153 1.53 24.10 0.85
CA ARG A 153 0.52 24.42 1.86
C ARG A 153 1.11 24.87 3.19
N TYR A 154 2.24 24.29 3.59
CA TYR A 154 2.86 24.52 4.90
C TYR A 154 4.23 25.20 4.80
N HIS A 155 4.80 25.35 3.60
CA HIS A 155 6.13 25.92 3.37
C HIS A 155 7.24 25.25 4.17
N VAL A 156 7.11 23.94 4.35
CA VAL A 156 8.09 23.10 5.05
C VAL A 156 8.46 21.90 4.19
N LYS A 157 9.68 21.40 4.37
CA LYS A 157 10.14 20.17 3.70
C LYS A 157 9.63 18.90 4.38
N ASP A 158 9.22 19.03 5.64
CA ASP A 158 8.80 17.94 6.49
C ASP A 158 7.95 18.48 7.65
N ILE A 159 7.17 17.60 8.28
CA ILE A 159 6.27 17.93 9.37
C ILE A 159 6.42 16.92 10.51
N ALA A 160 6.42 17.40 11.75
CA ALA A 160 6.46 16.51 12.92
C ALA A 160 5.18 15.67 12.98
N LEU A 161 5.29 14.38 13.32
CA LEU A 161 4.11 13.49 13.40
C LEU A 161 3.03 14.01 14.36
N LYS A 162 3.43 14.70 15.44
CA LYS A 162 2.52 15.27 16.44
C LYS A 162 1.70 16.46 15.91
N GLU A 163 2.11 17.05 14.80
CA GLU A 163 1.39 18.14 14.13
C GLU A 163 0.36 17.62 13.12
N LEU A 164 0.27 16.30 12.90
CA LEU A 164 -0.75 15.70 12.07
C LEU A 164 -2.11 15.78 12.76
N THR A 165 -3.00 16.58 12.19
CA THR A 165 -4.37 16.77 12.65
C THR A 165 -5.37 16.19 11.64
N PRO A 166 -6.65 16.00 12.01
CA PRO A 166 -7.68 15.66 11.02
C PRO A 166 -7.75 16.66 9.86
N ALA A 167 -7.55 17.96 10.13
CA ALA A 167 -7.49 19.00 9.10
C ALA A 167 -6.33 18.77 8.11
N PHE A 168 -5.18 18.28 8.58
CA PHE A 168 -4.06 17.92 7.68
C PHE A 168 -4.48 16.85 6.66
N ILE A 169 -5.27 15.86 7.07
CA ILE A 169 -5.75 14.80 6.18
C ILE A 169 -6.72 15.36 5.14
N SER A 170 -7.68 16.18 5.57
CA SER A 170 -8.63 16.85 4.67
C SER A 170 -7.94 17.80 3.70
N ASP A 171 -6.93 18.56 4.17
CA ASP A 171 -6.14 19.45 3.31
C ASP A 171 -5.34 18.67 2.27
N PHE A 172 -4.79 17.50 2.64
CA PHE A 172 -4.11 16.63 1.67
C PHE A 172 -5.08 16.04 0.66
N GLU A 173 -6.29 15.64 1.08
CA GLU A 173 -7.35 15.21 0.17
C GLU A 173 -7.70 16.32 -0.83
N MET A 174 -7.88 17.55 -0.33
CA MET A 174 -8.20 18.72 -1.14
C MET A 174 -7.09 18.94 -2.18
N PHE A 175 -5.83 18.97 -1.77
CA PHE A 175 -4.68 19.08 -2.67
C PHE A 175 -4.68 18.02 -3.79
N LEU A 176 -5.00 16.77 -3.46
CA LEU A 176 -5.09 15.73 -4.49
C LEU A 176 -6.21 16.02 -5.51
N ARG A 177 -7.31 16.64 -5.10
CA ARG A 177 -8.43 17.00 -5.99
C ARG A 177 -8.17 18.28 -6.77
N THR A 178 -7.63 19.32 -6.13
CA THR A 178 -7.48 20.66 -6.72
C THR A 178 -6.19 20.80 -7.50
N ASP A 179 -5.07 20.33 -6.98
CA ASP A 179 -3.73 20.55 -7.55
C ASP A 179 -3.27 19.35 -8.38
N LYS A 180 -3.71 18.14 -8.03
CA LYS A 180 -3.43 16.91 -8.80
C LYS A 180 -4.57 16.46 -9.68
N HIS A 181 -5.72 17.13 -9.63
CA HIS A 181 -6.92 16.80 -10.43
C HIS A 181 -7.28 15.31 -10.38
N CYS A 182 -7.05 14.67 -9.23
CA CYS A 182 -7.33 13.26 -9.03
C CYS A 182 -8.84 13.04 -8.88
N CYS A 183 -9.37 12.03 -9.57
CA CYS A 183 -10.73 11.57 -9.34
C CYS A 183 -10.85 10.85 -7.98
N THR A 184 -12.08 10.73 -7.45
CA THR A 184 -12.35 10.18 -6.11
C THR A 184 -11.64 8.84 -5.84
N ASN A 185 -11.65 7.92 -6.80
CA ASN A 185 -11.01 6.62 -6.63
C ASN A 185 -9.48 6.69 -6.58
N THR A 186 -8.86 7.66 -7.26
CA THR A 186 -7.42 7.91 -7.16
C THR A 186 -7.07 8.57 -5.84
N VAL A 187 -7.88 9.54 -5.38
CA VAL A 187 -7.72 10.15 -4.06
C VAL A 187 -7.80 9.08 -2.97
N TRP A 188 -8.84 8.23 -2.98
CA TRP A 188 -8.97 7.09 -2.08
C TRP A 188 -7.71 6.21 -2.08
N LEU A 189 -7.18 5.88 -3.26
CA LEU A 189 -5.97 5.08 -3.41
C LEU A 189 -4.71 5.77 -2.85
N TYR A 190 -4.61 7.09 -2.97
CA TYR A 190 -3.44 7.88 -2.59
C TYR A 190 -3.45 8.28 -1.11
N VAL A 191 -4.63 8.36 -0.49
CA VAL A 191 -4.74 8.56 0.95
C VAL A 191 -4.36 7.30 1.74
N CYS A 192 -4.57 6.11 1.18
CA CYS A 192 -4.20 4.84 1.81
C CYS A 192 -2.71 4.77 2.24
N PRO A 193 -1.72 5.11 1.37
CA PRO A 193 -0.32 5.22 1.80
C PRO A 193 -0.05 6.15 2.97
N LEU A 194 -0.68 7.33 3.02
CA LEU A 194 -0.56 8.23 4.17
C LEU A 194 -1.12 7.57 5.44
N ARG A 195 -2.28 6.91 5.33
CA ARG A 195 -2.86 6.13 6.44
C ARG A 195 -1.94 5.03 6.91
N THR A 196 -1.21 4.36 6.01
CA THR A 196 -0.17 3.39 6.38
C THR A 196 0.96 4.04 7.18
N MET A 197 1.42 5.25 6.81
CA MET A 197 2.47 5.94 7.57
C MET A 197 2.00 6.34 8.97
N VAL A 198 0.76 6.82 9.09
CA VAL A 198 0.14 7.13 10.38
C VAL A 198 0.01 5.86 11.23
N PHE A 199 -0.42 4.74 10.65
CA PHE A 199 -0.52 3.46 11.36
C PHE A 199 0.85 2.96 11.86
N ILE A 200 1.90 3.09 11.04
CA ILE A 200 3.28 2.80 11.46
C ILE A 200 3.68 3.70 12.63
N ALA A 201 3.40 5.00 12.56
CA ALA A 201 3.72 5.94 13.64
C ALA A 201 2.98 5.63 14.95
N ILE A 202 1.71 5.20 14.88
CA ILE A 202 0.94 4.81 16.05
C ILE A 202 1.47 3.51 16.66
N ASN A 203 1.76 2.50 15.83
CA ASN A 203 2.28 1.20 16.32
C ASN A 203 3.67 1.31 16.95
N ASN A 204 4.46 2.32 16.57
CA ASN A 204 5.74 2.63 17.21
C ASN A 204 5.61 3.65 18.36
N GLU A 205 4.38 3.98 18.76
CA GLU A 205 4.07 4.95 19.84
C GLU A 205 4.60 6.39 19.59
N TRP A 206 5.00 6.71 18.36
CA TRP A 206 5.42 8.06 17.97
C TRP A 206 4.25 9.03 17.88
N LEU A 207 3.05 8.49 17.65
CA LEU A 207 1.80 9.23 17.56
C LEU A 207 0.74 8.56 18.45
N THR A 208 0.18 9.32 19.41
CA THR A 208 -0.80 8.79 20.37
C THR A 208 -2.25 8.93 19.92
N ARG A 209 -2.54 9.82 18.98
CA ARG A 209 -3.89 10.09 18.48
C ARG A 209 -3.94 9.89 16.98
N ASP A 210 -4.93 9.15 16.50
CA ASP A 210 -5.11 8.92 15.06
C ASP A 210 -5.73 10.16 14.37
N PRO A 211 -5.00 10.85 13.47
CA PRO A 211 -5.56 11.95 12.67
C PRO A 211 -6.62 11.47 11.67
N PHE A 212 -6.72 10.17 11.38
CA PHE A 212 -7.75 9.59 10.50
C PHE A 212 -9.06 9.22 11.20
N ARG A 213 -9.20 9.45 12.52
CA ARG A 213 -10.32 8.93 13.34
C ARG A 213 -11.74 9.20 12.81
N GLU A 214 -11.94 10.32 12.14
CA GLU A 214 -13.24 10.75 11.57
C GLU A 214 -13.18 10.87 10.04
N TYR A 215 -12.04 10.52 9.43
CA TYR A 215 -11.85 10.65 8.00
C TYR A 215 -12.39 9.43 7.27
N GLU A 216 -13.40 9.66 6.44
CA GLU A 216 -13.97 8.63 5.56
C GLU A 216 -13.97 9.12 4.11
N ILE A 217 -13.24 8.38 3.26
CA ILE A 217 -13.38 8.48 1.82
C ILE A 217 -13.86 7.14 1.31
N LYS A 218 -14.99 7.13 0.59
CA LYS A 218 -15.55 5.92 -0.01
C LYS A 218 -15.07 5.81 -1.44
N LYS A 219 -14.71 4.59 -1.82
CA LYS A 219 -14.43 4.26 -3.20
C LYS A 219 -15.75 4.25 -3.97
N GLU A 220 -15.84 5.02 -5.03
CA GLU A 220 -16.98 5.03 -5.93
C GLU A 220 -16.95 3.78 -6.82
N GLU A 221 -18.09 3.11 -6.95
CA GLU A 221 -18.23 1.99 -7.87
C GLU A 221 -18.19 2.49 -9.32
N THR A 222 -17.24 1.96 -10.09
CA THR A 222 -17.17 2.25 -11.53
C THR A 222 -17.82 1.12 -12.31
N THR A 223 -18.70 1.47 -13.24
CA THR A 223 -19.27 0.49 -14.16
C THR A 223 -18.16 -0.03 -15.06
N ARG A 224 -17.86 -1.33 -14.95
CA ARG A 224 -16.82 -1.95 -15.78
C ARG A 224 -17.44 -2.34 -17.11
N SER A 225 -16.88 -1.82 -18.20
CA SER A 225 -17.29 -2.25 -19.53
C SER A 225 -16.82 -3.68 -19.81
N PHE A 226 -17.54 -4.36 -20.70
CA PHE A 226 -17.19 -5.67 -21.27
C PHE A 226 -17.71 -5.72 -22.72
N LEU A 227 -17.26 -6.69 -23.50
CA LEU A 227 -17.75 -6.88 -24.87
C LEU A 227 -18.96 -7.80 -24.89
N THR A 228 -19.97 -7.43 -25.68
CA THR A 228 -21.16 -8.23 -25.99
C THR A 228 -20.82 -9.36 -26.97
N LYS A 229 -21.73 -10.33 -27.16
CA LYS A 229 -21.55 -11.41 -28.12
C LYS A 229 -21.28 -10.87 -29.54
N ASP A 230 -22.01 -9.83 -29.95
CA ASP A 230 -21.83 -9.20 -31.27
C ASP A 230 -20.50 -8.48 -31.41
N GLU A 231 -20.04 -7.75 -30.39
CA GLU A 231 -18.72 -7.11 -30.43
C GLU A 231 -17.56 -8.12 -30.43
N ILE A 232 -17.72 -9.27 -29.76
CA ILE A 232 -16.75 -10.37 -29.85
C ILE A 232 -16.73 -10.92 -31.28
N ARG A 233 -17.89 -11.12 -31.90
CA ARG A 233 -18.00 -11.54 -33.30
C ARG A 233 -17.32 -10.55 -34.25
N LEU A 234 -17.56 -9.25 -34.08
CA LEU A 234 -16.88 -8.19 -34.85
C LEU A 234 -15.35 -8.22 -34.72
N LEU A 235 -14.82 -8.55 -33.54
CA LEU A 235 -13.38 -8.77 -33.37
C LEU A 235 -12.91 -10.02 -34.13
N MET A 236 -13.61 -11.15 -33.98
CA MET A 236 -13.23 -12.42 -34.59
C MET A 236 -13.22 -12.35 -36.12
N GLU A 237 -14.24 -11.75 -36.72
CA GLU A 237 -14.45 -11.68 -38.17
C GLU A 237 -13.84 -10.43 -38.82
N GLY A 238 -13.37 -9.48 -38.01
CA GLY A 238 -12.86 -8.20 -38.47
C GLY A 238 -11.67 -8.34 -39.43
N LYS A 239 -11.72 -7.62 -40.56
CA LYS A 239 -10.60 -7.55 -41.52
C LYS A 239 -9.44 -6.74 -40.94
N LEU A 240 -8.29 -7.40 -40.74
CA LEU A 240 -7.10 -6.80 -40.13
C LEU A 240 -6.04 -6.42 -41.18
N LYS A 241 -5.22 -5.43 -40.87
CA LYS A 241 -4.23 -4.89 -41.83
C LYS A 241 -3.00 -5.78 -41.99
N ASN A 242 -2.58 -6.48 -40.94
CA ASN A 242 -1.33 -7.23 -40.90
C ASN A 242 -1.31 -8.24 -39.73
N ALA A 243 -0.31 -9.13 -39.76
CA ALA A 243 -0.09 -10.15 -38.73
C ALA A 243 0.09 -9.59 -37.30
N LYS A 244 0.58 -8.35 -37.14
CA LYS A 244 0.68 -7.72 -35.81
C LYS A 244 -0.71 -7.42 -35.24
N GLN A 245 -1.62 -6.91 -36.06
CA GLN A 245 -3.01 -6.69 -35.64
C GLN A 245 -3.71 -8.00 -35.31
N GLU A 246 -3.46 -9.06 -36.08
CA GLU A 246 -3.97 -10.40 -35.76
C GLU A 246 -3.48 -10.88 -34.40
N LEU A 247 -2.18 -10.73 -34.12
CA LEU A 247 -1.63 -11.07 -32.81
C LEU A 247 -2.35 -10.31 -31.69
N TYR A 248 -2.53 -9.00 -31.80
CA TYR A 248 -3.22 -8.23 -30.75
C TYR A 248 -4.68 -8.67 -30.56
N ARG A 249 -5.40 -8.94 -31.65
CA ARG A 249 -6.77 -9.51 -31.60
C ARG A 249 -6.75 -10.86 -30.90
N ASP A 250 -5.90 -11.77 -31.35
CA ASP A 250 -5.87 -13.16 -30.91
C ASP A 250 -5.49 -13.25 -29.43
N LEU A 251 -4.52 -12.47 -28.96
CA LEU A 251 -4.17 -12.38 -27.53
C LEU A 251 -5.33 -11.83 -26.68
N TYR A 252 -6.08 -10.84 -27.18
CA TYR A 252 -7.24 -10.29 -26.48
C TYR A 252 -8.39 -11.29 -26.42
N LEU A 253 -8.70 -11.95 -27.52
CA LEU A 253 -9.72 -13.00 -27.60
C LEU A 253 -9.34 -14.19 -26.72
N PHE A 254 -8.08 -14.61 -26.72
CA PHE A 254 -7.59 -15.66 -25.83
C PHE A 254 -7.87 -15.33 -24.36
N CYS A 255 -7.57 -14.11 -23.92
CA CYS A 255 -7.92 -13.66 -22.57
C CYS A 255 -9.44 -13.60 -22.35
N ALA A 256 -10.23 -13.27 -23.38
CA ALA A 256 -11.68 -13.22 -23.30
C ALA A 256 -12.34 -14.61 -23.24
N PHE A 257 -11.71 -15.66 -23.76
CA PHE A 257 -12.22 -17.04 -23.72
C PHE A 257 -11.65 -17.87 -22.57
N THR A 258 -10.52 -17.47 -21.99
CA THR A 258 -9.92 -18.15 -20.83
C THR A 258 -10.16 -17.39 -19.53
N GLY A 259 -10.36 -16.07 -19.58
CA GLY A 259 -10.42 -15.23 -18.40
C GLY A 259 -9.07 -14.91 -17.78
N LEU A 260 -7.94 -15.29 -18.41
CA LEU A 260 -6.61 -14.93 -17.91
C LEU A 260 -6.36 -13.42 -17.87
N SER A 261 -5.52 -12.99 -16.93
CA SER A 261 -5.01 -11.60 -16.96
C SER A 261 -3.90 -11.46 -18.01
N PHE A 262 -3.62 -10.23 -18.45
CA PHE A 262 -2.51 -9.99 -19.38
C PHE A 262 -1.17 -10.53 -18.86
N ALA A 263 -0.91 -10.37 -17.56
CA ALA A 263 0.34 -10.86 -16.95
C ALA A 263 0.41 -12.39 -16.95
N ASP A 264 -0.70 -13.07 -16.65
CA ASP A 264 -0.76 -14.53 -16.66
C ASP A 264 -0.62 -15.06 -18.10
N MET A 265 -1.33 -14.47 -19.07
CA MET A 265 -1.23 -14.83 -20.49
C MET A 265 0.17 -14.59 -21.05
N ARG A 266 0.83 -13.47 -20.69
CA ARG A 266 2.20 -13.14 -21.13
C ARG A 266 3.24 -14.16 -20.68
N ASN A 267 3.01 -14.77 -19.53
CA ASN A 267 3.94 -15.70 -18.90
C ASN A 267 3.49 -17.17 -19.04
N LEU A 268 2.46 -17.44 -19.84
CA LEU A 268 1.93 -18.78 -20.05
C LEU A 268 2.94 -19.61 -20.86
N THR A 269 3.35 -20.76 -20.31
CA THR A 269 4.28 -21.70 -20.92
C THR A 269 3.59 -23.02 -21.26
N GLU A 270 4.24 -23.84 -22.09
CA GLU A 270 3.72 -25.18 -22.42
C GLU A 270 3.54 -26.07 -21.18
N GLU A 271 4.39 -25.94 -20.16
CA GLU A 271 4.27 -26.67 -18.89
C GLU A 271 2.98 -26.34 -18.11
N ASN A 272 2.36 -25.21 -18.40
CA ASN A 272 1.10 -24.82 -17.80
C ASN A 272 -0.11 -25.47 -18.50
N ILE A 273 0.09 -26.07 -19.67
CA ILE A 273 -0.96 -26.78 -20.40
C ILE A 273 -0.88 -28.26 -20.05
N ARG A 274 -1.98 -28.81 -19.51
CA ARG A 274 -2.04 -30.19 -19.06
C ARG A 274 -3.30 -30.86 -19.59
N THR A 275 -3.16 -32.11 -20.00
CA THR A 275 -4.29 -32.99 -20.29
C THR A 275 -4.57 -33.82 -19.05
N TYR A 276 -5.83 -33.90 -18.65
CA TYR A 276 -6.28 -34.69 -17.49
C TYR A 276 -7.08 -35.91 -17.95
N PHE A 277 -8.09 -36.30 -17.17
CA PHE A 277 -8.90 -37.51 -17.37
C PHE A 277 -9.97 -37.36 -18.46
N ASP A 278 -10.22 -36.14 -18.93
CA ASP A 278 -11.32 -35.81 -19.85
C ASP A 278 -10.84 -35.56 -21.30
N GLU A 279 -9.60 -35.95 -21.63
CA GLU A 279 -8.96 -35.76 -22.95
C GLU A 279 -8.86 -34.29 -23.42
N HIS A 280 -9.25 -33.33 -22.57
CA HIS A 280 -9.17 -31.91 -22.87
C HIS A 280 -7.88 -31.30 -22.32
N GLU A 281 -7.37 -30.27 -23.01
CA GLU A 281 -6.28 -29.45 -22.50
C GLU A 281 -6.82 -28.43 -21.47
N TRP A 282 -6.08 -28.25 -20.38
CA TRP A 282 -6.38 -27.33 -19.30
C TRP A 282 -5.19 -26.41 -19.03
N ILE A 283 -5.46 -25.14 -18.75
CA ILE A 283 -4.48 -24.23 -18.17
C ILE A 283 -4.47 -24.44 -16.66
N ASN A 284 -3.32 -24.82 -16.12
CA ASN A 284 -3.03 -24.88 -14.68
C ASN A 284 -1.93 -23.87 -14.36
N ILE A 285 -2.28 -22.79 -13.64
CA ILE A 285 -1.32 -21.75 -13.24
C ILE A 285 -1.53 -21.31 -11.79
N ASN A 286 -0.46 -20.81 -11.17
CA ASN A 286 -0.56 -19.98 -9.98
C ASN A 286 -0.66 -18.51 -10.42
N ARG A 287 -1.78 -17.85 -10.11
CA ARG A 287 -2.03 -16.50 -10.58
C ARG A 287 -0.96 -15.53 -10.07
N GLN A 288 -0.33 -14.78 -10.98
CA GLN A 288 0.79 -13.88 -10.67
C GLN A 288 0.46 -12.86 -9.57
N LYS A 289 -0.77 -12.35 -9.54
CA LYS A 289 -1.18 -11.32 -8.57
C LYS A 289 -1.50 -11.87 -7.18
N THR A 290 -2.05 -13.07 -7.08
CA THR A 290 -2.69 -13.57 -5.84
C THR A 290 -2.09 -14.86 -5.29
N GLY A 291 -1.29 -15.57 -6.10
CA GLY A 291 -0.77 -16.90 -5.79
C GLY A 291 -1.82 -18.01 -5.79
N VAL A 292 -3.08 -17.70 -6.12
CA VAL A 292 -4.18 -18.68 -6.11
C VAL A 292 -4.08 -19.54 -7.36
N VAL A 293 -4.22 -20.86 -7.18
CA VAL A 293 -4.30 -21.84 -8.28
C VAL A 293 -5.52 -21.52 -9.14
N SER A 294 -5.31 -21.51 -10.45
CA SER A 294 -6.33 -21.25 -11.46
C SER A 294 -6.33 -22.42 -12.44
N ASN A 295 -7.46 -23.13 -12.52
CA ASN A 295 -7.67 -24.24 -13.45
C ASN A 295 -8.73 -23.84 -14.47
N ILE A 296 -8.38 -23.86 -15.75
CA ILE A 296 -9.23 -23.34 -16.82
C ILE A 296 -9.20 -24.33 -17.97
N ARG A 297 -10.30 -25.04 -18.22
CA ARG A 297 -10.43 -25.89 -19.40
C ARG A 297 -10.38 -25.04 -20.66
N LEU A 298 -9.56 -25.45 -21.62
CA LEU A 298 -9.45 -24.75 -22.89
C LEU A 298 -10.64 -25.07 -23.80
N LEU A 299 -11.29 -24.02 -24.29
CA LEU A 299 -12.32 -24.10 -25.31
C LEU A 299 -11.69 -24.09 -26.70
N ASP A 300 -12.41 -24.57 -27.71
CA ASP A 300 -11.91 -24.69 -29.10
C ASP A 300 -11.29 -23.41 -29.64
N ILE A 301 -11.90 -22.25 -29.37
CA ILE A 301 -11.38 -20.95 -29.83
C ILE A 301 -10.01 -20.67 -29.18
N ALA A 302 -9.86 -20.96 -27.89
CA ALA A 302 -8.59 -20.79 -27.19
C ALA A 302 -7.53 -21.77 -27.71
N ASN A 303 -7.89 -23.03 -27.96
CA ASN A 303 -7.01 -24.04 -28.54
C ASN A 303 -6.54 -23.66 -29.95
N ARG A 304 -7.43 -23.16 -30.81
CA ARG A 304 -7.06 -22.67 -32.15
C ARG A 304 -6.06 -21.51 -32.08
N ILE A 305 -6.24 -20.59 -31.11
CA ILE A 305 -5.32 -19.48 -30.91
C ILE A 305 -3.96 -19.99 -30.41
N ILE A 306 -3.93 -20.92 -29.45
CA ILE A 306 -2.68 -21.57 -29.00
C ILE A 306 -1.97 -22.22 -30.19
N GLY A 307 -2.67 -23.04 -30.98
CA GLY A 307 -2.11 -23.73 -32.13
C GLY A 307 -1.46 -22.81 -33.18
N LYS A 308 -1.94 -21.57 -33.32
CA LYS A 308 -1.35 -20.57 -34.24
C LYS A 308 0.00 -20.04 -33.77
N TYR A 309 0.26 -20.00 -32.45
CA TYR A 309 1.44 -19.34 -31.87
C TYR A 309 2.39 -20.30 -31.13
N ARG A 310 1.92 -21.51 -30.81
CA ARG A 310 2.71 -22.59 -30.19
C ARG A 310 3.98 -22.84 -31.00
N GLY A 311 5.12 -22.92 -30.30
CA GLY A 311 6.44 -23.14 -30.90
C GLY A 311 7.13 -21.88 -31.47
N LEU A 312 6.49 -20.71 -31.49
CA LEU A 312 7.12 -19.49 -32.03
C LEU A 312 8.06 -18.79 -31.04
N CYS A 313 8.02 -19.12 -29.75
CA CYS A 313 8.91 -18.54 -28.73
C CYS A 313 10.01 -19.53 -28.36
N GLY A 314 11.28 -19.09 -28.40
CA GLY A 314 12.42 -19.93 -28.04
C GLY A 314 12.60 -20.17 -26.53
N ASP A 315 11.80 -19.53 -25.68
CA ASP A 315 11.88 -19.60 -24.22
C ASP A 315 10.74 -20.39 -23.57
N GLY A 316 10.02 -21.21 -24.36
CA GLY A 316 8.95 -22.08 -23.87
C GLY A 316 7.61 -21.39 -23.62
N ARG A 317 7.51 -20.07 -23.83
CA ARG A 317 6.23 -19.35 -23.78
C ARG A 317 5.34 -19.70 -24.97
N ILE A 318 4.03 -19.72 -24.75
CA ILE A 318 3.05 -20.00 -25.82
C ILE A 318 2.94 -18.83 -26.79
N PHE A 319 2.97 -17.60 -26.27
CA PHE A 319 2.67 -16.40 -27.05
C PHE A 319 3.87 -15.43 -27.15
N PRO A 320 4.19 -14.91 -28.34
CA PRO A 320 5.22 -13.89 -28.51
C PRO A 320 4.67 -12.51 -28.14
N VAL A 321 4.44 -12.25 -26.85
CA VAL A 321 3.70 -11.06 -26.36
C VAL A 321 4.57 -9.80 -26.30
N PRO A 322 4.28 -8.75 -27.11
CA PRO A 322 4.98 -7.47 -27.03
C PRO A 322 4.77 -6.74 -25.70
N HIS A 323 5.45 -5.61 -25.49
CA HIS A 323 5.27 -4.80 -24.28
C HIS A 323 3.80 -4.38 -24.08
N TYR A 324 3.35 -4.28 -22.82
CA TYR A 324 1.95 -4.00 -22.45
C TYR A 324 1.34 -2.82 -23.20
N ASN A 325 2.04 -1.68 -23.25
CA ASN A 325 1.56 -0.47 -23.91
C ASN A 325 1.43 -0.65 -25.43
N THR A 326 2.34 -1.40 -26.06
CA THR A 326 2.28 -1.74 -27.49
C THR A 326 1.04 -2.58 -27.77
N CYS A 327 0.82 -3.61 -26.96
CA CYS A 327 -0.35 -4.47 -27.03
C CYS A 327 -1.65 -3.68 -26.81
N LEU A 328 -1.69 -2.77 -25.84
CA LEU A 328 -2.85 -1.93 -25.53
C LEU A 328 -3.18 -0.95 -26.66
N ALA A 329 -2.19 -0.27 -27.21
CA ALA A 329 -2.38 0.60 -28.38
C ALA A 329 -2.84 -0.21 -29.61
N GLY A 330 -2.23 -1.38 -29.80
CA GLY A 330 -2.56 -2.32 -30.87
C GLY A 330 -4.01 -2.78 -30.85
N ILE A 331 -4.49 -3.30 -29.71
CA ILE A 331 -5.88 -3.78 -29.59
C ILE A 331 -6.89 -2.64 -29.71
N ARG A 332 -6.58 -1.43 -29.25
CA ARG A 332 -7.45 -0.25 -29.45
C ARG A 332 -7.59 0.11 -30.93
N ALA A 333 -6.49 0.05 -31.68
CA ALA A 333 -6.53 0.27 -33.12
C ALA A 333 -7.34 -0.82 -33.86
N VAL A 334 -7.21 -2.08 -33.44
CA VAL A 334 -8.01 -3.19 -33.95
C VAL A 334 -9.50 -3.01 -33.64
N ALA A 335 -9.84 -2.74 -32.39
CA ALA A 335 -11.23 -2.54 -31.98
C ALA A 335 -11.91 -1.39 -32.75
N LYS A 336 -11.20 -0.26 -32.91
CA LYS A 336 -11.68 0.87 -33.72
C LYS A 336 -11.93 0.45 -35.18
N ARG A 337 -11.05 -0.37 -35.77
CA ARG A 337 -11.22 -0.90 -37.14
C ARG A 337 -12.42 -1.83 -37.26
N CYS A 338 -12.71 -2.61 -36.23
CA CYS A 338 -13.88 -3.48 -36.16
C CYS A 338 -15.19 -2.74 -35.81
N GLY A 339 -15.18 -1.40 -35.71
CA GLY A 339 -16.37 -0.61 -35.38
C GLY A 339 -16.74 -0.58 -33.90
N ILE A 340 -15.85 -1.02 -33.00
CA ILE A 340 -16.10 -1.03 -31.56
C ILE A 340 -15.72 0.32 -30.96
N THR A 341 -16.71 1.02 -30.41
CA THR A 341 -16.56 2.38 -29.84
C THR A 341 -16.16 2.39 -28.36
N LYS A 342 -16.24 1.24 -27.68
CA LYS A 342 -15.89 1.10 -26.26
C LYS A 342 -14.40 1.36 -26.02
N HIS A 343 -14.08 2.01 -24.91
CA HIS A 343 -12.70 2.19 -24.47
C HIS A 343 -12.08 0.86 -24.01
N ILE A 344 -11.22 0.29 -24.86
CA ILE A 344 -10.60 -1.02 -24.62
C ILE A 344 -9.47 -0.95 -23.59
N THR A 345 -9.47 -1.90 -22.66
CA THR A 345 -8.36 -2.20 -21.74
C THR A 345 -8.10 -3.69 -21.68
N TRP A 346 -6.89 -4.12 -21.31
CA TRP A 346 -6.58 -5.54 -21.16
C TRP A 346 -7.37 -6.25 -20.05
N HIS A 347 -7.80 -5.53 -19.00
CA HIS A 347 -8.60 -6.15 -17.96
C HIS A 347 -10.08 -6.31 -18.39
N GLN A 348 -10.49 -5.63 -19.46
CA GLN A 348 -11.82 -5.77 -20.06
C GLN A 348 -12.05 -7.14 -20.72
N SER A 349 -11.01 -7.76 -21.29
CA SER A 349 -11.14 -9.12 -21.86
C SER A 349 -11.54 -10.11 -20.77
N ARG A 350 -10.94 -10.01 -19.59
CA ARG A 350 -11.33 -10.82 -18.44
C ARG A 350 -12.76 -10.56 -17.94
N HIS A 351 -13.22 -9.32 -18.00
CA HIS A 351 -14.63 -8.99 -17.73
C HIS A 351 -15.58 -9.60 -18.76
N THR A 352 -15.15 -9.60 -20.02
CA THR A 352 -15.85 -10.24 -21.13
C THR A 352 -15.93 -11.75 -20.92
N ALA A 353 -14.84 -12.38 -20.47
CA ALA A 353 -14.82 -13.80 -20.12
C ALA A 353 -15.84 -14.12 -19.02
N ALA A 354 -15.73 -13.43 -17.89
CA ALA A 354 -16.60 -13.68 -16.74
C ALA A 354 -18.08 -13.48 -17.09
N THR A 355 -18.41 -12.38 -17.76
CA THR A 355 -19.80 -11.98 -17.99
C THR A 355 -20.37 -12.67 -19.22
N THR A 356 -19.78 -12.47 -20.39
CA THR A 356 -20.33 -12.83 -21.69
C THR A 356 -20.07 -14.29 -22.05
N ILE A 357 -18.88 -14.82 -21.74
CA ILE A 357 -18.50 -16.20 -22.10
C ILE A 357 -18.95 -17.20 -21.05
N PHE A 358 -18.79 -16.93 -19.75
CA PHE A 358 -19.10 -17.90 -18.70
C PHE A 358 -20.50 -17.69 -18.10
N LEU A 359 -20.73 -16.59 -17.38
CA LEU A 359 -21.98 -16.39 -16.63
C LEU A 359 -23.22 -16.35 -17.52
N SER A 360 -23.14 -15.73 -18.69
CA SER A 360 -24.27 -15.63 -19.64
C SER A 360 -24.56 -16.93 -20.37
N ASN A 361 -23.68 -17.94 -20.28
CA ASN A 361 -23.89 -19.27 -20.86
C ASN A 361 -24.02 -20.33 -19.75
N GLY A 362 -24.55 -19.95 -18.59
CA GLY A 362 -24.97 -20.89 -17.54
C GLY A 362 -23.87 -21.43 -16.62
N VAL A 363 -22.63 -20.96 -16.73
CA VAL A 363 -21.57 -21.40 -15.81
C VAL A 363 -21.84 -20.84 -14.40
N PRO A 364 -21.87 -21.69 -13.35
CA PRO A 364 -22.09 -21.24 -11.96
C PRO A 364 -21.05 -20.22 -11.50
N ILE A 365 -21.47 -19.28 -10.66
CA ILE A 365 -20.62 -18.17 -10.22
C ILE A 365 -19.42 -18.64 -9.39
N GLU A 366 -19.59 -19.74 -8.64
CA GLU A 366 -18.55 -20.41 -7.85
C GLU A 366 -17.47 -20.96 -8.78
N THR A 367 -17.88 -21.63 -9.86
CA THR A 367 -16.98 -22.15 -10.90
C THR A 367 -16.22 -21.02 -11.57
N VAL A 368 -16.91 -19.94 -11.97
CA VAL A 368 -16.26 -18.76 -12.55
C VAL A 368 -15.28 -18.11 -11.55
N SER A 369 -15.66 -18.02 -10.27
CA SER A 369 -14.80 -17.46 -9.22
C SER A 369 -13.51 -18.26 -9.06
N SER A 370 -13.62 -19.59 -9.10
CA SER A 370 -12.49 -20.53 -9.03
C SER A 370 -11.60 -20.45 -10.27
N MET A 371 -12.19 -20.49 -11.47
CA MET A 371 -11.46 -20.37 -12.76
C MET A 371 -10.72 -19.05 -12.88
N LEU A 372 -11.24 -17.98 -12.28
CA LEU A 372 -10.61 -16.68 -12.24
C LEU A 372 -9.61 -16.55 -11.07
N GLY A 373 -9.52 -17.50 -10.14
CA GLY A 373 -8.60 -17.42 -9.00
C GLY A 373 -8.89 -16.23 -8.08
N HIS A 374 -10.18 -15.92 -7.86
CA HIS A 374 -10.59 -14.91 -6.89
C HIS A 374 -10.60 -15.49 -5.47
N LYS A 375 -9.97 -14.78 -4.52
CA LYS A 375 -9.97 -15.14 -3.09
C LYS A 375 -11.34 -14.98 -2.41
N SER A 376 -12.26 -14.23 -3.01
CA SER A 376 -13.59 -13.98 -2.48
C SER A 376 -14.60 -13.89 -3.60
N ILE A 377 -15.72 -14.60 -3.43
CA ILE A 377 -16.84 -14.62 -4.37
C ILE A 377 -17.45 -13.23 -4.60
N LYS A 378 -17.34 -12.32 -3.62
CA LYS A 378 -17.74 -10.91 -3.74
C LYS A 378 -17.08 -10.22 -4.94
N THR A 379 -15.87 -10.64 -5.31
CA THR A 379 -15.17 -10.11 -6.49
C THR A 379 -15.82 -10.57 -7.79
N THR A 380 -16.44 -11.75 -7.80
CA THR A 380 -17.11 -12.32 -8.96
C THR A 380 -18.55 -11.80 -9.08
N GLN A 381 -19.19 -11.46 -7.95
CA GLN A 381 -20.53 -10.85 -7.93
C GLN A 381 -20.61 -9.54 -8.74
N ILE A 382 -19.50 -8.81 -8.88
CA ILE A 382 -19.47 -7.61 -9.73
C ILE A 382 -19.75 -7.89 -11.23
N TYR A 383 -19.65 -9.15 -11.66
CA TYR A 383 -19.98 -9.59 -13.02
C TYR A 383 -21.38 -10.18 -13.14
N ALA A 384 -21.98 -10.55 -12.00
CA ALA A 384 -23.33 -11.06 -11.94
C ALA A 384 -24.32 -9.90 -12.04
N LYS A 385 -24.36 -9.23 -13.20
CA LYS A 385 -25.58 -8.53 -13.60
C LYS A 385 -26.53 -9.61 -14.09
N ILE A 386 -27.52 -9.93 -13.26
CA ILE A 386 -28.61 -10.79 -13.65
C ILE A 386 -29.37 -10.06 -14.77
N THR A 387 -29.14 -10.47 -16.02
CA THR A 387 -29.91 -9.97 -17.15
C THR A 387 -31.23 -10.73 -17.22
N LYS A 388 -32.29 -10.10 -17.75
CA LYS A 388 -33.60 -10.77 -17.89
C LYS A 388 -33.49 -12.02 -18.77
N GLU A 389 -32.64 -11.96 -19.78
CA GLU A 389 -32.33 -13.07 -20.69
C GLU A 389 -31.70 -14.24 -19.94
N LYS A 390 -30.80 -13.97 -18.99
CA LYS A 390 -30.20 -15.02 -18.17
C LYS A 390 -31.25 -15.65 -17.24
N LEU A 391 -32.08 -14.85 -16.58
CA LEU A 391 -33.17 -15.38 -15.75
C LEU A 391 -34.08 -16.29 -16.56
N ASN A 392 -34.49 -15.86 -17.76
CA ASN A 392 -35.34 -16.67 -18.60
C ASN A 392 -34.66 -17.99 -18.99
N GLN A 393 -33.40 -17.94 -19.42
CA GLN A 393 -32.64 -19.15 -19.77
C GLN A 393 -32.46 -20.11 -18.59
N ASP A 394 -32.17 -19.59 -17.40
CA ASP A 394 -32.02 -20.39 -16.18
C ASP A 394 -33.35 -21.05 -15.81
N MET A 395 -34.48 -20.34 -15.98
CA MET A 395 -35.84 -20.90 -15.77
C MET A 395 -36.24 -21.91 -16.84
N GLU A 396 -35.89 -21.70 -18.11
CA GLU A 396 -36.10 -22.67 -19.19
C GLU A 396 -35.31 -23.95 -18.95
N ASN A 397 -34.04 -23.83 -18.55
CA ASN A 397 -33.19 -24.97 -18.19
C ASN A 397 -33.75 -25.73 -16.97
N LEU A 398 -34.28 -25.01 -15.98
CA LEU A 398 -34.94 -25.61 -14.84
C LEU A 398 -36.22 -26.34 -15.27
N ALA A 399 -37.07 -25.70 -16.08
CA ALA A 399 -38.30 -26.30 -16.59
C ALA A 399 -38.00 -27.58 -17.39
N ALA A 400 -37.00 -27.57 -18.26
CA ALA A 400 -36.56 -28.75 -19.01
C ALA A 400 -36.10 -29.89 -18.09
N ARG A 401 -35.35 -29.56 -17.02
CA ARG A 401 -34.92 -30.56 -16.02
C ARG A 401 -36.10 -31.12 -15.23
N LEU A 402 -37.04 -30.28 -14.79
CA LEU A 402 -38.22 -30.69 -14.03
C LEU A 402 -39.17 -31.54 -14.87
N ASN A 403 -39.34 -31.22 -16.16
CA ASN A 403 -40.15 -32.02 -17.09
C ASN A 403 -39.58 -33.43 -17.31
N GLY A 404 -38.28 -33.63 -17.11
CA GLY A 404 -37.62 -34.93 -17.19
C GLY A 404 -37.65 -35.74 -15.88
N VAL A 405 -38.20 -35.19 -14.80
CA VAL A 405 -38.29 -35.88 -13.50
C VAL A 405 -39.69 -36.48 -13.34
N GLU A 406 -39.79 -37.81 -13.35
CA GLU A 406 -41.05 -38.57 -13.32
C GLU A 406 -41.96 -38.22 -12.12
N GLU A 407 -41.39 -37.83 -10.97
CA GLU A 407 -42.15 -37.39 -9.78
C GLU A 407 -43.00 -36.13 -10.03
N PHE A 408 -42.59 -35.27 -10.97
CA PHE A 408 -43.31 -34.04 -11.32
C PHE A 408 -44.05 -34.12 -12.65
N ALA A 409 -43.68 -35.04 -13.54
CA ALA A 409 -44.28 -35.17 -14.87
C ALA A 409 -45.69 -35.84 -14.87
N GLY A 410 -46.03 -36.58 -13.80
CA GLY A 410 -47.30 -37.31 -13.68
C GLY A 410 -48.30 -36.74 -12.66
N CYS A 411 -47.95 -35.68 -11.92
CA CYS A 411 -48.86 -35.07 -10.96
C CYS A 411 -49.81 -34.10 -11.67
N THR A 412 -51.09 -34.47 -11.74
CA THR A 412 -52.16 -33.54 -12.17
C THR A 412 -52.46 -32.58 -11.01
N ILE A 413 -52.29 -31.27 -11.23
CA ILE A 413 -52.73 -30.22 -10.29
C ILE A 413 -54.12 -29.75 -10.68
#